data_AF-A0A6N2D3V4-F1
#
_entry.id   AF-A0A6N2D3V4-F1
#
_cell.length_a   1.000
_cell.length_b   1.000
_cell.length_c   1.000
_cell.angle_alpha   90.00
_cell.angle_beta   90.00
_cell.angle_gamma   90.00
#
_symmetry.space_group_name_H-M   'P 1'
#
loop_
_entity.id
_entity.type
_entity.pdbx_description
1 polymer ?
#
loop_
_entity_poly.entity_id
_entity_poly.type
_entity_poly.pdbx_seq_one_letter_code
_entity_poly.pdbx_strand_id
1 'polypeptide(L)'
;MDDVGAVGGGGVAIAEESELGPGEELLRSPIEGQFYRRPAPEEPPYLEEGAAIAAGSVLGLVEVMKFFHPVRFERVGQWSLVRFLVDEGAAVDSGAPLAVIRKLSSGAGD
;
A
#
# COMPACT_ATOMS: atom_id res chain seq x y z
N MET A 1 -21.49 -21.26 26.67
CA MET A 1 -21.83 -21.02 25.26
C MET A 1 -20.81 -20.02 24.74
N ASP A 2 -19.69 -20.59 24.29
CA ASP A 2 -18.85 -20.13 23.16
C ASP A 2 -18.31 -18.69 23.29
N ASP A 3 -17.19 -18.47 23.98
CA ASP A 3 -15.84 -18.51 23.37
C ASP A 3 -15.85 -18.19 21.86
N VAL A 4 -16.05 -16.92 21.54
CA VAL A 4 -15.60 -16.38 20.25
C VAL A 4 -14.16 -15.91 20.44
N GLY A 5 -13.26 -16.87 20.20
CA GLY A 5 -11.82 -16.67 20.22
C GLY A 5 -11.38 -15.49 19.36
N ALA A 6 -10.34 -14.83 19.87
CA ALA A 6 -9.64 -13.74 19.24
C ALA A 6 -9.35 -14.01 17.75
N VAL A 7 -9.85 -13.13 16.88
CA VAL A 7 -9.32 -13.00 15.52
C VAL A 7 -7.94 -12.34 15.65
N GLY A 8 -6.91 -13.14 15.44
CA GLY A 8 -5.51 -12.74 15.47
C GLY A 8 -5.24 -11.62 14.47
N GLY A 9 -4.58 -10.57 14.96
CA GLY A 9 -4.19 -9.41 14.18
C GLY A 9 -3.05 -9.72 13.23
N GLY A 10 -3.25 -9.45 11.95
CA GLY A 10 -2.19 -8.92 11.10
C GLY A 10 -2.21 -7.41 11.30
N GLY A 11 -1.33 -6.89 12.16
CA GLY A 11 -1.34 -5.49 12.54
C GLY A 11 -1.08 -4.59 11.34
N VAL A 12 -2.08 -3.87 10.86
CA VAL A 12 -1.84 -2.66 10.06
C VAL A 12 -1.05 -1.72 10.96
N ALA A 13 0.17 -1.37 10.56
CA ALA A 13 0.91 -0.34 11.25
C ALA A 13 0.09 0.95 11.16
N ILE A 14 -0.34 1.47 12.31
CA ILE A 14 -0.92 2.82 12.43
C ILE A 14 0.18 3.84 12.18
N ALA A 15 0.65 3.95 10.94
CA ALA A 15 1.55 5.02 10.53
C ALA A 15 0.73 6.32 10.53
N GLU A 16 0.99 7.18 11.50
CA GLU A 16 0.39 8.50 11.55
C GLU A 16 1.11 9.42 10.56
N GLU A 17 0.37 10.33 9.91
CA GLU A 17 0.96 11.29 8.96
C GLU A 17 2.06 12.16 9.59
N SER A 18 2.10 12.27 10.93
CA SER A 18 3.12 13.01 11.67
C SER A 18 4.52 12.40 11.61
N GLU A 19 4.68 11.15 11.13
CA GLU A 19 5.97 10.45 11.03
C GLU A 19 6.56 10.46 9.63
N LEU A 20 5.93 11.16 8.69
CA LEU A 20 6.35 11.24 7.29
C LEU A 20 7.47 12.26 7.08
N GLY A 21 8.46 11.90 6.27
CA GLY A 21 9.50 12.81 5.83
C GLY A 21 9.01 13.85 4.80
N PRO A 22 9.88 14.80 4.43
CA PRO A 22 9.53 15.83 3.44
C PRO A 22 9.17 15.21 2.08
N GLY A 23 7.99 15.55 1.57
CA GLY A 23 7.47 15.04 0.30
C GLY A 23 6.98 13.59 0.35
N GLU A 24 6.93 12.98 1.54
CA GLU A 24 6.36 11.66 1.76
C GLU A 24 4.86 11.75 2.04
N GLU A 25 4.12 10.78 1.52
CA GLU A 25 2.67 10.70 1.64
C GLU A 25 2.25 9.25 1.83
N LEU A 26 1.09 9.04 2.46
CA LEU A 26 0.47 7.73 2.53
C LEU A 26 -0.28 7.43 1.24
N LEU A 27 -0.02 6.25 0.68
CA LEU A 27 -0.94 5.61 -0.25
C LEU A 27 -1.87 4.69 0.54
N ARG A 28 -3.17 4.90 0.39
CA ARG A 28 -4.21 4.26 1.20
C ARG A 28 -5.04 3.29 0.36
N SER A 29 -5.62 2.29 1.00
CA SER A 29 -6.54 1.36 0.34
C SER A 29 -7.84 2.08 -0.05
N PRO A 30 -8.33 1.94 -1.28
CA PRO A 30 -9.64 2.48 -1.65
C PRO A 30 -10.80 1.66 -1.06
N ILE A 31 -10.57 0.38 -0.76
CA ILE A 31 -11.61 -0.59 -0.35
C ILE A 31 -11.15 -1.43 0.84
N GLU A 32 -12.10 -2.00 1.57
CA GLU A 32 -11.82 -3.04 2.56
C GLU A 32 -11.50 -4.38 1.88
N GLY A 33 -10.63 -5.20 2.47
CA GLY A 33 -10.31 -6.53 1.95
C GLY A 33 -8.97 -7.08 2.46
N GLN A 34 -8.38 -8.03 1.73
CA GLN A 34 -7.04 -8.54 2.00
C GLN A 34 -6.05 -8.02 0.97
N PHE A 35 -4.93 -7.43 1.43
CA PHE A 35 -3.94 -6.82 0.55
C PHE A 35 -2.82 -7.80 0.16
N TYR A 36 -2.49 -7.83 -1.12
CA TYR A 36 -1.40 -8.63 -1.68
C TYR A 36 -0.48 -7.75 -2.51
N ARG A 37 0.84 -7.93 -2.35
CA ARG A 37 1.85 -7.16 -3.10
C ARG A 37 2.13 -7.79 -4.47
N ARG A 38 1.67 -9.02 -4.68
CA ARG A 38 1.92 -9.86 -5.87
C ARG A 38 0.61 -10.27 -6.55
N PRO A 39 0.62 -10.50 -7.88
CA PRO A 39 -0.52 -11.08 -8.60
C PRO A 39 -0.82 -12.53 -8.17
N ALA A 40 0.22 -13.28 -7.82
CA ALA A 40 0.15 -14.66 -7.37
C ALA A 40 1.33 -14.98 -6.41
N PRO A 41 1.24 -16.05 -5.59
CA PRO A 41 2.27 -16.39 -4.60
C PRO A 41 3.67 -16.64 -5.19
N GLU A 42 3.70 -17.17 -6.41
CA GLU A 42 4.91 -17.53 -7.16
C GLU A 42 5.43 -16.42 -8.09
N GLU A 43 4.69 -15.32 -8.22
CA GLU A 43 5.06 -14.18 -9.06
C GLU A 43 5.75 -13.08 -8.24
N PRO A 44 6.61 -12.25 -8.89
CA PRO A 44 7.24 -11.14 -8.21
C PRO A 44 6.23 -10.07 -7.79
N PRO A 45 6.55 -9.25 -6.77
CA PRO A 45 5.70 -8.13 -6.38
C PRO A 45 5.62 -7.11 -7.52
N TYR A 46 4.50 -6.39 -7.59
CA TYR A 46 4.35 -5.35 -8.61
C TYR A 46 5.37 -4.22 -8.44
N LEU A 47 5.72 -3.90 -7.18
CA LEU A 47 6.71 -2.89 -6.82
C LEU A 47 7.52 -3.36 -5.60
N GLU A 48 8.78 -2.95 -5.57
CA GLU A 48 9.70 -3.14 -4.45
C GLU A 48 10.07 -1.80 -3.82
N GLU A 49 10.48 -1.81 -2.55
CA GLU A 49 10.91 -0.60 -1.85
C GLU A 49 12.09 0.06 -2.60
N GLY A 50 12.03 1.37 -2.77
CA GLY A 50 12.94 2.14 -3.61
C GLY A 50 12.55 2.21 -5.09
N ALA A 51 11.60 1.42 -5.58
CA ALA A 51 11.19 1.47 -6.98
C ALA A 51 10.57 2.82 -7.36
N ALA A 52 10.78 3.23 -8.62
CA ALA A 52 10.10 4.38 -9.20
C ALA A 52 8.63 4.03 -9.51
N ILE A 53 7.71 4.93 -9.19
CA ILE A 53 6.28 4.77 -9.43
C ILE A 53 5.84 5.78 -10.48
N ALA A 54 5.13 5.29 -11.51
CA ALA A 54 4.52 6.11 -12.54
C ALA A 54 2.99 6.05 -12.44
N ALA A 55 2.31 7.04 -13.03
CA ALA A 55 0.86 6.98 -13.17
C ALA A 55 0.47 5.70 -13.94
N GLY A 56 -0.50 4.95 -13.40
CA GLY A 56 -0.94 3.65 -13.88
C GLY A 56 -0.23 2.45 -13.23
N SER A 57 0.90 2.65 -12.53
CA SER A 57 1.58 1.57 -11.80
C SER A 57 0.64 0.91 -10.79
N VAL A 58 0.70 -0.41 -10.70
CA VAL A 58 -0.05 -1.18 -9.69
C VAL A 58 0.86 -1.40 -8.50
N LEU A 59 0.39 -1.14 -7.28
CA LEU A 59 1.15 -1.43 -6.06
C LEU A 59 0.86 -2.84 -5.52
N GLY A 60 -0.35 -3.33 -5.78
CA GLY A 60 -0.86 -4.57 -5.22
C GLY A 60 -2.31 -4.79 -5.57
N LEU A 61 -2.88 -5.83 -5.01
CA LEU A 61 -4.28 -6.22 -5.14
C LEU A 61 -4.96 -6.14 -3.78
N VAL A 62 -6.24 -5.77 -3.76
CA VAL A 62 -7.12 -5.99 -2.62
C VAL A 62 -8.16 -7.04 -3.02
N GLU A 63 -8.16 -8.17 -2.31
CA GLU A 63 -9.12 -9.25 -2.49
C GLU A 63 -10.38 -8.98 -1.67
N VAL A 64 -11.53 -9.02 -2.35
CA VAL A 64 -12.86 -8.91 -1.76
C VAL A 64 -13.71 -10.03 -2.31
N MET A 65 -14.16 -10.96 -1.47
CA MET A 65 -14.99 -12.10 -1.88
C MET A 65 -14.43 -12.86 -3.10
N LYS A 66 -13.12 -13.13 -3.12
CA LYS A 66 -12.39 -13.77 -4.24
C LYS A 66 -12.26 -12.95 -5.52
N PHE A 67 -12.61 -11.66 -5.49
CA PHE A 67 -12.35 -10.72 -6.58
C PHE A 67 -11.14 -9.84 -6.23
N PHE A 68 -10.17 -9.80 -7.13
CA PHE A 68 -8.94 -9.04 -6.95
C PHE A 68 -9.03 -7.67 -7.64
N HIS A 69 -8.90 -6.61 -6.84
CA HIS A 69 -8.98 -5.23 -7.32
C HIS A 69 -7.60 -4.58 -7.28
N PRO A 70 -7.08 -4.08 -8.41
CA PRO A 70 -5.76 -3.45 -8.44
C PRO A 70 -5.76 -2.10 -7.73
N VAL A 71 -4.81 -1.92 -6.80
CA VAL A 71 -4.51 -0.62 -6.20
C VAL A 71 -3.57 0.13 -7.15
N ARG A 72 -4.13 1.05 -7.92
CA ARG A 72 -3.38 1.82 -8.93
C ARG A 72 -2.88 3.14 -8.36
N PHE A 73 -1.69 3.51 -8.81
CA PHE A 73 -1.15 4.84 -8.59
C PHE A 73 -1.62 5.79 -9.70
N GLU A 74 -2.36 6.84 -9.36
CA GLU A 74 -2.95 7.75 -10.35
C GLU A 74 -2.34 9.16 -10.34
N ARG A 75 -1.39 9.43 -9.44
CA ARG A 75 -0.83 10.78 -9.30
C ARG A 75 0.20 11.06 -10.40
N VAL A 76 0.24 12.30 -10.86
CA VAL A 76 1.22 12.77 -11.86
C VAL A 76 2.55 13.15 -11.20
N GLY A 77 3.64 13.07 -11.97
CA GLY A 77 4.98 13.42 -11.52
C GLY A 77 5.87 12.20 -11.28
N GLN A 78 7.07 12.44 -10.71
CA GLN A 78 8.01 11.40 -10.36
C GLN A 78 7.83 11.01 -8.90
N TRP A 79 7.65 9.72 -8.64
CA TRP A 79 7.42 9.17 -7.32
C TRP A 79 8.29 7.96 -7.08
N SER A 80 8.53 7.64 -5.81
CA SER A 80 9.23 6.42 -5.41
C SER A 80 8.51 5.76 -4.24
N LEU A 81 8.46 4.43 -4.26
CA LEU A 81 7.97 3.65 -3.14
C LEU A 81 9.03 3.70 -2.04
N VAL A 82 8.68 4.21 -0.86
CA VAL A 82 9.61 4.27 0.27
C VAL A 82 9.57 2.96 1.02
N ARG A 83 8.37 2.55 1.47
CA ARG A 83 8.14 1.31 2.19
C ARG A 83 6.68 0.87 2.16
N PHE A 84 6.43 -0.42 2.32
CA PHE A 84 5.10 -0.92 2.64
C PHE A 84 4.83 -0.83 4.15
N LEU A 85 3.58 -0.56 4.51
CA LEU A 85 3.10 -0.45 5.89
C LEU A 85 2.20 -1.62 6.30
N VAL A 86 1.92 -2.51 5.35
CA VAL A 86 1.04 -3.66 5.49
C VAL A 86 1.70 -4.90 4.93
N ASP A 87 1.63 -6.01 5.65
CA ASP A 87 2.17 -7.30 5.21
C ASP A 87 1.34 -7.93 4.10
N GLU A 88 1.96 -8.88 3.38
CA GLU A 88 1.25 -9.65 2.35
C GLU A 88 0.19 -10.56 2.98
N GLY A 89 -1.04 -10.50 2.46
CA GLY A 89 -2.20 -11.23 2.96
C GLY A 89 -2.88 -10.59 4.17
N ALA A 90 -2.43 -9.41 4.63
CA ALA A 90 -3.05 -8.75 5.77
C ALA A 90 -4.40 -8.09 5.40
N ALA A 91 -5.32 -8.09 6.36
CA ALA A 91 -6.61 -7.41 6.24
C ALA A 91 -6.43 -5.89 6.32
N VAL A 92 -7.17 -5.15 5.49
CA VAL A 92 -7.16 -3.70 5.42
C VAL A 92 -8.57 -3.16 5.32
N ASP A 93 -8.82 -2.02 5.95
CA ASP A 93 -10.05 -1.24 5.78
C ASP A 93 -9.91 -0.22 4.64
N SER A 94 -11.04 0.32 4.18
CA SER A 94 -11.02 1.50 3.31
C SER A 94 -10.34 2.67 4.03
N GLY A 95 -9.38 3.31 3.36
CA GLY A 95 -8.55 4.38 3.92
C GLY A 95 -7.33 3.91 4.73
N ALA A 96 -7.18 2.61 4.98
CA ALA A 96 -6.02 2.09 5.68
C ALA A 96 -4.72 2.38 4.90
N PRO A 97 -3.63 2.81 5.58
CA PRO A 97 -2.36 3.08 4.92
C PRO A 97 -1.71 1.77 4.43
N LEU A 98 -1.36 1.72 3.14
CA LEU A 98 -0.72 0.56 2.51
C LEU A 98 0.79 0.76 2.36
N ALA A 99 1.20 1.97 2.02
CA ALA A 99 2.60 2.28 1.73
C ALA A 99 2.90 3.76 1.99
N VAL A 100 4.17 4.05 2.26
CA VAL A 100 4.74 5.38 2.18
C VAL A 100 5.33 5.56 0.79
N ILE A 101 4.95 6.64 0.12
CA ILE A 101 5.47 7.03 -1.17
C ILE A 101 6.07 8.42 -1.07
N ARG A 102 7.08 8.72 -1.87
CA ARG A 102 7.73 10.03 -1.88
C ARG A 102 7.65 10.66 -3.25
N LYS A 103 7.22 11.91 -3.30
CA LYS A 103 7.36 12.73 -4.49
C LYS A 103 8.83 13.08 -4.68
N LEU A 104 9.39 12.68 -5.81
CA LEU A 104 10.72 13.11 -6.21
C LEU A 104 10.58 14.52 -6.76
N SER A 105 11.09 15.50 -6.00
CA SER A 105 11.20 16.87 -6.49
C SER A 105 12.02 16.83 -7.78
N SER A 106 11.45 17.27 -8.90
CA SER A 106 12.26 17.64 -10.05
C SER A 106 13.11 18.80 -9.57
N GLY A 107 14.40 18.59 -9.37
CA GLY A 107 15.33 19.67 -9.09
C GLY A 107 15.27 20.69 -10.23
N ALA A 108 14.49 21.75 -10.05
CA ALA A 108 14.42 22.89 -10.91
C ALA A 108 14.15 24.11 -10.03
N GLY A 109 15.24 24.75 -9.57
CA GLY A 109 15.30 26.15 -9.15
C GLY A 109 14.51 26.54 -7.90
N ASP A 110 15.26 26.87 -6.84
CA ASP A 110 15.07 28.20 -6.24
C ASP A 110 15.23 29.28 -7.33
#